data_AF-A0A960G5A9-F1
#
_entry.id   AF-A0A960G5A9-F1
#
_cell.length_a   1.000
_cell.length_b   1.000
_cell.length_c   1.000
_cell.angle_alpha   90.00
_cell.angle_beta   90.00
_cell.angle_gamma   90.00
#
_symmetry.space_group_name_H-M   'P 1'
#
loop_
_entity.id
_entity.type
_entity.pdbx_description
1 polymer ?
#
loop_
_entity_poly.entity_id
_entity_poly.type
_entity_poly.pdbx_seq_one_letter_code
_entity_poly.pdbx_strand_id
1 'polypeptide(L)'
;MTATTTSPRAAAGWAAGGYLAVFALAIFANFLALAPVRQPGDPGGTAAALRESETAFRLGAVGFLGIFVIDVVIAWGLWVLFRPVHRDLSLLAAWLRLTYAVVLGAALAFLYAALWLSATPGAFGDGHDEAILLALQTFDFTWVAGLAAFGGHLVVVGVLLLKANGPRWIAWFLLAAGAAYVVDTVAHLVLANYEASADLLLAVVAVPSIVGEMSFAVWLLLVATGRRTPPEADVAAHEPAPTPHAAAGSR
;
A
#
# COMPACT_ATOMS: atom_id res chain seq x y z
N MET A 1 9.69 -19.41 -31.82
CA MET A 1 8.67 -18.65 -31.08
C MET A 1 9.35 -18.02 -29.87
N THR A 2 9.77 -16.76 -29.97
CA THR A 2 10.28 -16.00 -28.81
C THR A 2 9.09 -15.70 -27.91
N ALA A 3 9.09 -16.22 -26.68
CA ALA A 3 8.02 -15.94 -25.73
C ALA A 3 7.93 -14.42 -25.52
N THR A 4 6.77 -13.84 -25.80
CA THR A 4 6.45 -12.41 -25.67
C THR A 4 6.34 -12.03 -24.19
N THR A 5 7.46 -12.08 -23.45
CA THR A 5 7.47 -11.70 -22.04
C THR A 5 7.41 -10.18 -21.91
N THR A 6 6.58 -9.68 -21.00
CA THR A 6 6.49 -8.24 -20.69
C THR A 6 7.88 -7.68 -20.35
N SER A 7 8.25 -6.56 -20.97
CA SER A 7 9.53 -5.90 -20.71
C SER A 7 9.52 -5.17 -19.36
N PRO A 8 10.68 -5.00 -18.69
CA PRO A 8 10.76 -4.23 -17.44
C PRO A 8 10.22 -2.81 -17.57
N ARG A 9 10.41 -2.14 -18.72
CA ARG A 9 9.86 -0.79 -18.95
C ARG A 9 8.34 -0.78 -19.00
N ALA A 10 7.73 -1.74 -19.69
CA ALA A 10 6.28 -1.85 -19.73
C ALA A 10 5.71 -2.16 -18.34
N ALA A 11 6.36 -3.06 -17.60
CA ALA A 11 5.98 -3.39 -16.23
C ALA A 11 6.09 -2.18 -15.27
N ALA A 12 7.15 -1.37 -15.39
CA ALA A 12 7.28 -0.11 -14.68
C ALA A 12 6.16 0.87 -15.02
N GLY A 13 5.73 0.93 -16.29
CA GLY A 13 4.60 1.76 -16.72
C GLY A 13 3.27 1.35 -16.08
N TRP A 14 2.98 0.05 -16.05
CA TRP A 14 1.79 -0.49 -15.36
C TRP A 14 1.82 -0.20 -13.86
N ALA A 15 2.97 -0.41 -13.21
CA ALA A 15 3.12 -0.10 -11.80
C ALA A 15 2.97 1.41 -11.52
N ALA A 16 3.60 2.28 -12.33
CA ALA A 16 3.49 3.73 -12.19
C ALA A 16 2.05 4.23 -12.34
N GLY A 17 1.38 3.82 -13.42
CA GLY A 17 -0.02 4.17 -13.66
C GLY A 17 -0.93 3.65 -12.56
N GLY A 18 -0.67 2.43 -12.08
CA GLY A 18 -1.39 1.84 -10.95
C GLY A 18 -1.23 2.66 -9.67
N TYR A 19 0.00 3.03 -9.28
CA TYR A 19 0.22 3.88 -8.12
C TYR A 19 -0.55 5.19 -8.23
N LEU A 20 -0.43 5.91 -9.36
CA LEU A 20 -1.15 7.17 -9.57
C LEU A 20 -2.67 7.01 -9.45
N ALA A 21 -3.22 5.93 -10.02
CA ALA A 21 -4.63 5.60 -9.91
C ALA A 21 -5.04 5.29 -8.46
N VAL A 22 -4.27 4.48 -7.74
CA VAL A 22 -4.51 4.18 -6.32
C VAL A 22 -4.52 5.44 -5.48
N PHE A 23 -3.58 6.37 -5.70
CA PHE A 23 -3.56 7.64 -4.97
C PHE A 23 -4.82 8.48 -5.23
N ALA A 24 -5.22 8.64 -6.49
CA ALA A 24 -6.44 9.38 -6.84
C ALA A 24 -7.70 8.72 -6.23
N LEU A 25 -7.81 7.39 -6.34
CA LEU A 25 -8.93 6.64 -5.80
C LEU A 25 -8.94 6.66 -4.28
N ALA A 26 -7.79 6.55 -3.60
CA ALA A 26 -7.71 6.57 -2.14
C ALA A 26 -8.08 7.96 -1.59
N ILE A 27 -7.62 9.03 -2.24
CA ILE A 27 -8.00 10.40 -1.87
C ILE A 27 -9.53 10.56 -1.98
N PHE A 28 -10.10 10.19 -3.13
CA PHE A 28 -11.53 10.27 -3.35
C PHE A 28 -12.33 9.40 -2.37
N ALA A 29 -12.02 8.10 -2.31
CA ALA A 29 -12.78 7.14 -1.52
C ALA A 29 -12.69 7.44 -0.03
N ASN A 30 -11.49 7.69 0.50
CA ASN A 30 -11.34 7.88 1.93
C ASN A 30 -11.78 9.28 2.40
N PHE A 31 -11.33 10.33 1.73
CA PHE A 31 -11.51 11.70 2.23
C PHE A 31 -12.75 12.41 1.68
N LEU A 32 -13.21 12.07 0.47
CA LEU A 32 -14.38 12.73 -0.13
C LEU A 32 -15.66 11.90 0.00
N ALA A 33 -15.56 10.57 0.02
CA ALA A 33 -16.71 9.68 0.10
C ALA A 33 -16.98 9.17 1.53
N LEU A 34 -15.98 8.60 2.22
CA LEU A 34 -16.20 7.98 3.54
C LEU A 34 -16.05 8.96 4.70
N ALA A 35 -15.08 9.89 4.66
CA ALA A 35 -14.82 10.80 5.78
C ALA A 35 -16.05 11.64 6.21
N PRO A 36 -16.89 12.18 5.30
CA PRO A 36 -18.09 12.92 5.70
C PRO A 36 -19.12 12.07 6.48
N VAL A 37 -19.11 10.75 6.27
CA VAL A 37 -20.03 9.81 6.95
C VAL A 37 -19.54 9.45 8.35
N ARG A 38 -18.22 9.51 8.61
CA ARG A 38 -17.65 9.12 9.90
C ARG A 38 -17.96 10.18 10.95
N GLN A 39 -18.83 9.85 11.91
CA GLN A 39 -19.10 10.66 13.11
C GLN A 39 -18.68 9.85 14.35
N PRO A 40 -17.41 9.94 14.79
CA PRO A 40 -16.90 9.13 15.89
C PRO A 40 -17.71 9.31 17.17
N GLY A 41 -18.19 8.21 17.76
CA GLY A 41 -18.98 8.23 18.99
C GLY A 41 -20.44 8.65 18.83
N ASP A 42 -20.91 8.92 17.60
CA ASP A 42 -22.29 9.27 17.30
C ASP A 42 -22.88 8.30 16.26
N PRO A 43 -23.50 7.18 16.71
CA PRO A 43 -24.13 6.22 15.82
C PRO A 43 -25.25 6.84 14.97
N GLY A 44 -26.12 7.65 15.58
CA GLY A 44 -27.25 8.28 14.91
C GLY A 44 -26.81 9.29 13.85
N GLY A 45 -25.80 10.11 14.19
CA GLY A 45 -25.15 11.03 13.24
C GLY A 45 -24.49 10.30 12.08
N THR A 46 -23.78 9.20 12.35
CA THR A 46 -23.16 8.36 11.30
C THR A 46 -24.21 7.78 10.36
N ALA A 47 -25.30 7.21 10.89
CA ALA A 47 -26.38 6.65 10.10
C ALA A 47 -27.13 7.71 9.27
N ALA A 48 -27.35 8.91 9.82
CA ALA A 48 -27.92 10.04 9.09
C ALA A 48 -27.00 10.51 7.94
N ALA A 49 -25.71 10.72 8.22
CA ALA A 49 -24.74 11.15 7.24
C ALA A 49 -24.56 10.13 6.10
N LEU A 50 -24.62 8.83 6.41
CA LEU A 50 -24.58 7.76 5.41
C LEU A 50 -25.78 7.85 4.45
N ARG A 51 -27.00 8.08 4.97
CA ARG A 51 -28.21 8.26 4.14
C ARG A 51 -28.13 9.51 3.29
N GLU A 52 -27.64 10.62 3.84
CA GLU A 52 -27.47 11.88 3.12
C GLU A 52 -26.43 11.79 2.01
N SER A 53 -25.36 11.02 2.23
CA SER A 53 -24.21 10.88 1.32
C SER A 53 -24.15 9.54 0.60
N GLU A 54 -25.26 8.80 0.50
CA GLU A 54 -25.26 7.39 0.10
C GLU A 54 -24.58 7.16 -1.27
N THR A 55 -24.87 8.00 -2.26
CA THR A 55 -24.25 7.90 -3.59
C THR A 55 -22.73 8.07 -3.52
N ALA A 56 -22.25 9.06 -2.78
CA ALA A 56 -20.82 9.29 -2.60
C ALA A 56 -20.17 8.09 -1.89
N PHE A 57 -20.80 7.60 -0.82
CA PHE A 57 -20.32 6.42 -0.08
C PHE A 57 -20.23 5.18 -0.96
N ARG A 58 -21.25 4.90 -1.79
CA ARG A 58 -21.25 3.81 -2.78
C ARG A 58 -20.11 3.95 -3.78
N LEU A 59 -19.89 5.15 -4.31
CA LEU A 59 -18.76 5.43 -5.20
C LEU A 59 -17.42 5.26 -4.49
N GLY A 60 -17.32 5.62 -3.22
CA GLY A 60 -16.15 5.36 -2.38
C GLY A 60 -15.85 3.87 -2.24
N ALA A 61 -16.87 3.05 -1.96
CA ALA A 61 -16.74 1.59 -1.91
C ALA A 61 -16.29 1.00 -3.25
N VAL A 62 -16.82 1.49 -4.37
CA VAL A 62 -16.34 1.13 -5.73
C VAL A 62 -14.90 1.58 -5.95
N GLY A 63 -14.50 2.74 -5.40
CA GLY A 63 -13.12 3.23 -5.43
C GLY A 63 -12.16 2.27 -4.73
N PHE A 64 -12.49 1.81 -3.52
CA PHE A 64 -11.71 0.81 -2.79
C PHE A 64 -11.67 -0.54 -3.52
N LEU A 65 -12.76 -0.97 -4.16
CA LEU A 65 -12.75 -2.14 -5.04
C LEU A 65 -11.80 -1.96 -6.24
N GLY A 66 -11.76 -0.76 -6.81
CA GLY A 66 -10.80 -0.40 -7.86
C GLY A 66 -9.35 -0.51 -7.37
N ILE A 67 -9.05 0.02 -6.19
CA ILE A 67 -7.72 -0.09 -5.56
C ILE A 67 -7.31 -1.56 -5.42
N PHE A 68 -8.19 -2.41 -4.87
CA PHE A 68 -7.97 -3.85 -4.74
C PHE A 68 -7.53 -4.50 -6.05
N VAL A 69 -8.22 -4.21 -7.16
CA VAL A 69 -7.90 -4.78 -8.48
C VAL A 69 -6.57 -4.22 -9.02
N ILE A 70 -6.35 -2.93 -8.87
CA ILE A 70 -5.12 -2.25 -9.35
C ILE A 70 -3.90 -2.75 -8.58
N ASP A 71 -4.03 -3.08 -7.30
CA ASP A 71 -2.94 -3.62 -6.48
C ASP A 71 -2.37 -4.93 -7.03
N VAL A 72 -3.22 -5.78 -7.63
CA VAL A 72 -2.77 -7.00 -8.31
C VAL A 72 -1.87 -6.67 -9.50
N VAL A 73 -2.24 -5.64 -10.28
CA VAL A 73 -1.46 -5.17 -11.43
C VAL A 73 -0.12 -4.58 -10.99
N ILE A 74 -0.12 -3.79 -9.91
CA ILE A 74 1.11 -3.22 -9.36
C ILE A 74 2.02 -4.32 -8.81
N ALA A 75 1.49 -5.29 -8.06
CA ALA A 75 2.26 -6.41 -7.51
C ALA A 75 2.95 -7.19 -8.63
N TRP A 76 2.21 -7.51 -9.70
CA TRP A 76 2.76 -8.16 -10.89
C TRP A 76 3.82 -7.28 -11.59
N GLY A 77 3.53 -6.00 -11.81
CA GLY A 77 4.44 -5.08 -12.49
C GLY A 77 5.76 -4.93 -11.75
N LEU A 78 5.73 -4.79 -10.43
CA LEU A 78 6.93 -4.72 -9.60
C LEU A 78 7.67 -6.05 -9.54
N TRP A 79 6.97 -7.19 -9.57
CA TRP A 79 7.62 -8.49 -9.70
C TRP A 79 8.41 -8.62 -11.00
N VAL A 80 7.80 -8.28 -12.15
CA VAL A 80 8.48 -8.31 -13.45
C VAL A 80 9.65 -7.33 -13.48
N LEU A 81 9.51 -6.16 -12.86
CA LEU A 81 10.54 -5.12 -12.82
C LEU A 81 11.76 -5.53 -11.98
N PHE A 82 11.54 -6.06 -10.78
CA PHE A 82 12.63 -6.32 -9.81
C PHE A 82 13.13 -7.77 -9.78
N ARG A 83 12.47 -8.72 -10.46
CA ARG A 83 12.98 -10.10 -10.55
C ARG A 83 14.43 -10.23 -11.08
N PRO A 84 14.95 -9.34 -11.97
CA PRO A 84 16.35 -9.41 -12.39
C PRO A 84 17.34 -8.93 -11.31
N VAL A 85 16.87 -8.13 -10.34
CA VAL A 85 17.68 -7.65 -9.20
C VAL A 85 17.79 -8.75 -8.15
N HIS A 86 16.64 -9.25 -7.68
CA HIS A 86 16.59 -10.35 -6.71
C HIS A 86 15.21 -11.01 -6.77
N ARG A 87 15.14 -12.19 -7.42
CA ARG A 87 13.89 -12.90 -7.68
C ARG A 87 13.04 -13.14 -6.44
N ASP A 88 13.63 -13.65 -5.37
CA ASP A 88 12.87 -14.08 -4.18
C ASP A 88 12.33 -12.89 -3.38
N LEU A 89 13.12 -11.83 -3.17
CA LEU A 89 12.65 -10.59 -2.56
C LEU A 89 11.57 -9.91 -3.41
N SER A 90 11.71 -9.93 -4.73
CA SER A 90 10.71 -9.39 -5.64
C SER A 90 9.39 -10.16 -5.54
N LEU A 91 9.43 -11.48 -5.41
CA LEU A 91 8.25 -12.31 -5.18
C LEU A 91 7.63 -12.05 -3.79
N LEU A 92 8.46 -11.95 -2.75
CA LEU A 92 8.01 -11.62 -1.39
C LEU A 92 7.30 -10.26 -1.35
N ALA A 93 7.87 -9.24 -2.00
CA ALA A 93 7.23 -7.92 -2.12
C ALA A 93 5.86 -8.02 -2.80
N ALA A 94 5.72 -8.83 -3.84
CA ALA A 94 4.43 -9.04 -4.52
C ALA A 94 3.43 -9.75 -3.61
N TRP A 95 3.84 -10.80 -2.88
CA TRP A 95 2.97 -11.51 -1.94
C TRP A 95 2.48 -10.62 -0.80
N LEU A 96 3.34 -9.77 -0.25
CA LEU A 96 2.96 -8.81 0.78
C LEU A 96 1.92 -7.81 0.25
N ARG A 97 2.09 -7.31 -0.97
CA ARG A 97 1.10 -6.42 -1.60
C ARG A 97 -0.23 -7.12 -1.88
N LEU A 98 -0.20 -8.37 -2.36
CA LEU A 98 -1.41 -9.16 -2.58
C LEU A 98 -2.11 -9.49 -1.26
N THR A 99 -1.35 -9.72 -0.18
CA THR A 99 -1.92 -9.92 1.17
C THR A 99 -2.67 -8.68 1.61
N TYR A 100 -2.06 -7.49 1.48
CA TYR A 100 -2.75 -6.21 1.71
C TYR A 100 -4.03 -6.10 0.87
N ALA A 101 -3.95 -6.36 -0.44
CA ALA A 101 -5.09 -6.29 -1.34
C ALA A 101 -6.23 -7.22 -0.87
N VAL A 102 -5.94 -8.47 -0.53
CA VAL A 102 -6.93 -9.43 -0.04
C VAL A 102 -7.59 -8.94 1.26
N VAL A 103 -6.81 -8.37 2.19
CA VAL A 103 -7.37 -7.81 3.43
C VAL A 103 -8.27 -6.60 3.13
N LEU A 104 -7.86 -5.70 2.24
CA LEU A 104 -8.72 -4.59 1.78
C LEU A 104 -10.00 -5.11 1.11
N GLY A 105 -9.89 -6.15 0.27
CA GLY A 105 -11.03 -6.80 -0.37
C GLY A 105 -12.00 -7.43 0.65
N ALA A 106 -11.48 -8.02 1.74
CA ALA A 106 -12.30 -8.48 2.85
C ALA A 106 -12.95 -7.32 3.60
N ALA A 107 -12.24 -6.20 3.79
CA ALA A 107 -12.78 -5.01 4.44
C ALA A 107 -14.02 -4.46 3.71
N LEU A 108 -14.07 -4.54 2.37
CA LEU A 108 -15.22 -4.09 1.57
C LEU A 108 -16.55 -4.73 2.00
N ALA A 109 -16.53 -5.95 2.57
CA ALA A 109 -17.73 -6.59 3.09
C ALA A 109 -18.40 -5.75 4.20
N PHE A 110 -17.61 -5.01 4.98
CA PHE A 110 -18.14 -4.14 6.04
C PHE A 110 -18.72 -2.82 5.50
N LEU A 111 -18.16 -2.25 4.42
CA LEU A 111 -18.81 -1.13 3.72
C LEU A 111 -20.14 -1.56 3.11
N TYR A 112 -20.19 -2.77 2.54
CA TYR A 112 -21.44 -3.34 2.06
C TYR A 112 -22.43 -3.58 3.20
N ALA A 113 -21.98 -4.09 4.35
CA ALA A 113 -22.83 -4.29 5.52
C ALA A 113 -23.44 -2.97 6.00
N ALA A 114 -22.66 -1.88 6.09
CA ALA A 114 -23.16 -0.56 6.44
C ALA A 114 -24.24 -0.06 5.47
N LEU A 115 -24.04 -0.23 4.15
CA LEU A 115 -25.04 0.12 3.13
C LEU A 115 -26.31 -0.73 3.24
N TRP A 116 -26.16 -2.04 3.44
CA TRP A 116 -27.28 -2.95 3.56
C TRP A 116 -28.11 -2.64 4.81
N LEU A 117 -27.45 -2.38 5.94
CA LEU A 117 -28.09 -1.93 7.18
C LEU A 117 -28.82 -0.61 6.95
N SER A 118 -28.16 0.40 6.39
CA SER A 118 -28.79 1.70 6.08
C SER A 118 -30.02 1.58 5.17
N ALA A 119 -30.08 0.58 4.29
CA ALA A 119 -31.20 0.33 3.40
C ALA A 119 -32.31 -0.53 4.02
N THR A 120 -32.10 -1.09 5.22
CA THR A 120 -33.05 -1.96 5.93
C THR A 120 -33.33 -1.49 7.36
N PRO A 121 -33.87 -0.27 7.56
CA PRO A 121 -34.15 0.26 8.90
C PRO A 121 -35.02 -0.72 9.72
N GLY A 122 -34.62 -0.97 10.97
CA GLY A 122 -35.38 -1.80 11.90
C GLY A 122 -35.14 -3.32 11.78
N ALA A 123 -34.32 -3.80 10.83
CA ALA A 123 -33.97 -5.22 10.71
C ALA A 123 -33.24 -5.78 11.95
N PHE A 124 -32.65 -4.91 12.77
CA PHE A 124 -31.87 -5.24 13.97
C PHE A 124 -32.45 -4.67 15.28
N GLY A 125 -33.71 -4.20 15.26
CA GLY A 125 -34.31 -3.55 16.43
C GLY A 125 -33.61 -2.24 16.79
N ASP A 126 -33.55 -1.92 18.09
CA ASP A 126 -33.10 -0.62 18.59
C ASP A 126 -31.60 -0.35 18.38
N GLY A 127 -30.78 -1.37 18.13
CA GLY A 127 -29.31 -1.25 17.95
C GLY A 127 -28.87 -1.02 16.49
N HIS A 128 -29.74 -0.48 15.65
CA HIS A 128 -29.53 -0.39 14.21
C HIS A 128 -28.38 0.55 13.83
N ASP A 129 -28.35 1.74 14.44
CA ASP A 129 -27.36 2.77 14.13
C ASP A 129 -25.99 2.38 14.68
N GLU A 130 -25.94 1.71 15.84
CA GLU A 130 -24.72 1.12 16.40
C GLU A 130 -24.13 0.04 15.50
N ALA A 131 -24.97 -0.76 14.84
CA ALA A 131 -24.50 -1.78 13.89
C ALA A 131 -23.87 -1.14 12.64
N ILE A 132 -24.41 -0.02 12.16
CA ILE A 132 -23.80 0.74 11.05
C ILE A 132 -22.44 1.29 11.48
N LEU A 133 -22.37 1.94 12.65
CA LEU A 133 -21.12 2.48 13.18
C LEU A 133 -20.07 1.38 13.36
N LEU A 134 -20.45 0.25 13.94
CA LEU A 134 -19.57 -0.91 14.14
C LEU A 134 -19.06 -1.45 12.80
N ALA A 135 -19.90 -1.54 11.77
CA ALA A 135 -19.47 -1.96 10.44
C ALA A 135 -18.40 -1.02 9.87
N LEU A 136 -18.57 0.30 9.99
CA LEU A 136 -17.56 1.27 9.53
C LEU A 136 -16.26 1.19 10.34
N GLN A 137 -16.34 1.06 11.66
CA GLN A 137 -15.14 0.88 12.50
C GLN A 137 -14.41 -0.44 12.18
N THR A 138 -15.16 -1.49 11.88
CA THR A 138 -14.59 -2.79 11.49
C THR A 138 -13.91 -2.68 10.12
N PHE A 139 -14.49 -1.93 9.17
CA PHE A 139 -13.81 -1.60 7.92
C PHE A 139 -12.48 -0.88 8.19
N ASP A 140 -12.51 0.19 8.98
CA ASP A 140 -11.33 1.03 9.25
C ASP A 140 -10.19 0.20 9.86
N PHE A 141 -10.48 -0.59 10.89
CA PHE A 141 -9.46 -1.44 11.51
C PHE A 141 -8.99 -2.58 10.59
N THR A 142 -9.90 -3.22 9.84
CA THR A 142 -9.50 -4.30 8.91
C THR A 142 -8.56 -3.75 7.83
N TRP A 143 -8.84 -2.53 7.33
CA TRP A 143 -7.96 -1.87 6.37
C TRP A 143 -6.59 -1.54 6.98
N VAL A 144 -6.54 -0.97 8.19
CA VAL A 144 -5.30 -0.72 8.94
C VAL A 144 -4.50 -2.01 9.16
N ALA A 145 -5.16 -3.11 9.54
CA ALA A 145 -4.52 -4.41 9.69
C ALA A 145 -3.84 -4.87 8.39
N GLY A 146 -4.47 -4.62 7.24
CA GLY A 146 -3.87 -4.86 5.92
C GLY A 146 -2.63 -3.99 5.65
N LEU A 147 -2.61 -2.76 6.15
CA LEU A 147 -1.49 -1.84 5.96
C LEU A 147 -0.20 -2.32 6.62
N ALA A 148 -0.23 -3.20 7.63
CA ALA A 148 0.99 -3.86 8.11
C ALA A 148 1.68 -4.70 7.01
N ALA A 149 0.89 -5.45 6.22
CA ALA A 149 1.42 -6.20 5.09
C ALA A 149 1.94 -5.26 3.98
N PHE A 150 1.23 -4.16 3.75
CA PHE A 150 1.69 -3.10 2.85
C PHE A 150 3.01 -2.46 3.32
N GLY A 151 3.16 -2.25 4.63
CA GLY A 151 4.40 -1.75 5.21
C GLY A 151 5.57 -2.71 4.98
N GLY A 152 5.34 -4.01 5.16
CA GLY A 152 6.30 -5.04 4.75
C GLY A 152 6.65 -4.97 3.27
N HIS A 153 5.67 -4.78 2.39
CA HIS A 153 5.90 -4.57 0.96
C HIS A 153 6.83 -3.38 0.69
N LEU A 154 6.56 -2.22 1.31
CA LEU A 154 7.42 -1.03 1.15
C LEU A 154 8.84 -1.26 1.65
N VAL A 155 9.02 -1.98 2.76
CA VAL A 155 10.35 -2.35 3.27
C VAL A 155 11.11 -3.19 2.23
N VAL A 156 10.49 -4.24 1.71
CA VAL A 156 11.14 -5.12 0.74
C VAL A 156 11.43 -4.40 -0.58
N VAL A 157 10.53 -3.55 -1.06
CA VAL A 157 10.78 -2.70 -2.24
C VAL A 157 11.93 -1.73 -1.97
N GLY A 158 11.98 -1.09 -0.81
CA GLY A 158 13.11 -0.25 -0.40
C GLY A 158 14.45 -1.01 -0.42
N VAL A 159 14.50 -2.23 0.13
CA VAL A 159 15.69 -3.09 0.06
C VAL A 159 16.06 -3.43 -1.40
N LEU A 160 15.09 -3.73 -2.25
CA LEU A 160 15.31 -3.99 -3.68
C LEU A 160 15.90 -2.76 -4.39
N LEU A 161 15.44 -1.55 -4.08
CA LEU A 161 16.04 -0.32 -4.61
C LEU A 161 17.48 -0.13 -4.13
N LEU A 162 17.80 -0.45 -2.86
CA LEU A 162 19.16 -0.33 -2.33
C LEU A 162 20.14 -1.35 -2.93
N LYS A 163 19.63 -2.51 -3.36
CA LYS A 163 20.38 -3.57 -4.06
C LYS A 163 20.50 -3.32 -5.57
N ALA A 164 19.76 -2.35 -6.10
CA ALA A 164 19.79 -1.97 -7.49
C ALA A 164 20.51 -0.63 -7.70
N ASN A 165 20.72 -0.26 -8.96
CA ASN A 165 21.09 1.10 -9.38
C ASN A 165 19.95 2.15 -9.20
N GLY A 166 19.04 1.93 -8.24
CA GLY A 166 17.91 2.81 -7.95
C GLY A 166 18.27 4.02 -7.07
N PRO A 167 17.37 5.03 -6.98
CA PRO A 167 17.58 6.21 -6.16
C PRO A 167 17.51 5.87 -4.65
N ARG A 168 18.68 5.84 -3.99
CA ARG A 168 18.82 5.43 -2.59
C ARG A 168 17.98 6.25 -1.61
N TRP A 169 17.78 7.54 -1.88
CA TRP A 169 16.96 8.39 -1.00
C TRP A 169 15.49 7.97 -0.99
N ILE A 170 14.93 7.57 -2.14
CA ILE A 170 13.55 7.02 -2.23
C ILE A 170 13.48 5.75 -1.40
N ALA A 171 14.49 4.88 -1.52
CA ALA A 171 14.54 3.62 -0.79
C ALA A 171 14.46 3.83 0.73
N TRP A 172 15.17 4.83 1.28
CA TRP A 172 15.10 5.14 2.71
C TRP A 172 13.73 5.65 3.16
N PHE A 173 13.06 6.46 2.34
CA PHE A 173 11.69 6.87 2.62
C PHE A 173 10.71 5.70 2.59
N LEU A 174 10.85 4.76 1.64
CA LEU A 174 10.02 3.55 1.60
C LEU A 174 10.25 2.65 2.81
N LEU A 175 11.50 2.50 3.26
CA LEU A 175 11.83 1.76 4.49
C LEU A 175 11.21 2.40 5.72
N ALA A 176 11.33 3.73 5.86
CA ALA A 176 10.74 4.47 6.97
C ALA A 176 9.21 4.39 6.97
N ALA A 177 8.57 4.59 5.81
CA ALA A 177 7.13 4.45 5.64
C ALA A 177 6.66 3.04 5.99
N GLY A 178 7.36 2.02 5.50
CA GLY A 178 7.00 0.64 5.75
C GLY A 178 7.09 0.25 7.22
N ALA A 179 8.14 0.70 7.91
CA ALA A 179 8.26 0.54 9.36
C ALA A 179 7.15 1.29 10.11
N ALA A 180 6.83 2.52 9.69
CA ALA A 180 5.77 3.32 10.29
C ALA A 180 4.40 2.64 10.20
N TYR A 181 4.01 2.09 9.03
CA TYR A 181 2.75 1.35 8.88
C TYR A 181 2.65 0.15 9.83
N VAL A 182 3.74 -0.60 10.00
CA VAL A 182 3.75 -1.76 10.91
C VAL A 182 3.63 -1.31 12.36
N VAL A 183 4.39 -0.28 12.76
CA VAL A 183 4.34 0.28 14.12
C VAL A 183 2.95 0.82 14.45
N ASP A 184 2.34 1.56 13.53
CA ASP A 184 1.01 2.13 13.68
C ASP A 184 -0.07 1.03 13.83
N THR A 185 0.00 0.00 12.99
CA THR A 185 -0.94 -1.14 13.08
C THR A 185 -0.81 -1.87 14.42
N VAL A 186 0.42 -2.09 14.90
CA VAL A 186 0.66 -2.69 16.22
C VAL A 186 0.16 -1.77 17.33
N ALA A 187 0.34 -0.46 17.21
CA ALA A 187 -0.12 0.52 18.19
C ALA A 187 -1.64 0.45 18.40
N HIS A 188 -2.44 0.30 17.34
CA HIS A 188 -3.89 0.10 17.43
C HIS A 188 -4.28 -1.14 18.27
N LEU A 189 -3.43 -2.18 18.27
CA LEU A 189 -3.69 -3.44 18.96
C LEU A 189 -3.23 -3.44 20.43
N VAL A 190 -2.14 -2.73 20.73
CA VAL A 190 -1.49 -2.83 22.06
C VAL A 190 -1.74 -1.62 22.95
N LEU A 191 -2.07 -0.46 22.39
CA LEU A 191 -2.31 0.75 23.17
C LEU A 191 -3.77 0.80 23.63
N ALA A 192 -3.97 0.82 24.95
CA ALA A 192 -5.31 0.99 25.53
C ALA A 192 -5.95 2.34 25.20
N ASN A 193 -5.15 3.37 24.88
CA ASN A 193 -5.62 4.69 24.47
C ASN A 193 -4.88 5.15 23.20
N TYR A 194 -5.10 4.42 22.10
CA TYR A 194 -4.53 4.75 20.78
C TYR A 194 -4.86 6.19 20.34
N GLU A 195 -6.09 6.65 20.61
CA GLU A 195 -6.59 7.98 20.24
C GLU A 195 -5.70 9.13 20.71
N ALA A 196 -5.05 8.99 21.88
CA ALA A 196 -4.13 10.02 22.38
C ALA A 196 -2.87 10.22 21.52
N SER A 197 -2.55 9.25 20.64
CA SER A 197 -1.39 9.27 19.75
C SER A 197 -1.75 9.23 18.27
N ALA A 198 -3.05 9.18 17.93
CA ALA A 198 -3.52 8.96 16.56
C ALA A 198 -2.98 10.01 15.57
N ASP A 199 -3.04 11.30 15.91
CA ASP A 199 -2.54 12.37 15.04
C ASP A 199 -1.03 12.28 14.79
N LEU A 200 -0.25 11.94 15.83
CA LEU A 200 1.20 11.79 15.71
C LEU A 200 1.55 10.58 14.86
N LEU A 201 0.91 9.44 15.10
CA LEU A 201 1.14 8.21 14.35
C LEU A 201 0.72 8.38 12.88
N LEU A 202 -0.42 9.01 12.63
CA LEU A 202 -0.85 9.39 11.29
C LEU A 202 0.20 10.24 10.58
N ALA A 203 0.77 11.26 11.24
CA ALA A 203 1.81 12.09 10.63
C ALA A 203 3.11 11.29 10.35
N VAL A 204 3.52 10.43 11.28
CA VAL A 204 4.70 9.55 11.15
C VAL A 204 4.53 8.54 10.01
N VAL A 205 3.31 8.08 9.73
CA VAL A 205 3.00 7.22 8.58
C VAL A 205 2.91 8.02 7.29
N ALA A 206 2.07 9.06 7.27
CA ALA A 206 1.68 9.77 6.06
C ALA A 206 2.84 10.52 5.41
N VAL A 207 3.69 11.20 6.19
CA VAL A 207 4.79 12.00 5.65
C VAL A 207 5.79 11.15 4.85
N PRO A 208 6.41 10.10 5.41
CA PRO A 208 7.34 9.29 4.65
C PRO A 208 6.65 8.47 3.55
N SER A 209 5.40 8.03 3.76
CA SER A 209 4.62 7.29 2.74
C SER A 209 4.37 8.16 1.50
N ILE A 210 3.82 9.36 1.67
CA ILE A 210 3.54 10.27 0.55
C ILE A 210 4.84 10.60 -0.18
N VAL A 211 5.89 11.01 0.54
CA VAL A 211 7.16 11.39 -0.10
C VAL A 211 7.81 10.20 -0.80
N GLY A 212 7.88 9.04 -0.14
CA GLY A 212 8.52 7.84 -0.69
C GLY A 212 7.77 7.29 -1.89
N GLU A 213 6.47 7.09 -1.76
CA GLU A 213 5.66 6.43 -2.80
C GLU A 213 5.37 7.33 -4.00
N MET A 214 5.13 8.63 -3.80
CA MET A 214 5.01 9.57 -4.93
C MET A 214 6.31 9.64 -5.71
N SER A 215 7.42 9.78 -5.01
CA SER A 215 8.74 9.81 -5.66
C SER A 215 9.02 8.49 -6.37
N PHE A 216 8.63 7.36 -5.78
CA PHE A 216 8.76 6.05 -6.38
C PHE A 216 7.91 5.91 -7.65
N ALA A 217 6.65 6.34 -7.63
CA ALA A 217 5.77 6.34 -8.80
C ALA A 217 6.34 7.20 -9.94
N VAL A 218 6.88 8.38 -9.62
CA VAL A 218 7.58 9.23 -10.59
C VAL A 218 8.82 8.53 -11.14
N TRP A 219 9.63 7.89 -10.29
CA TRP A 219 10.80 7.15 -10.75
C TRP A 219 10.42 5.99 -11.68
N LEU A 220 9.36 5.23 -11.37
CA LEU A 220 8.83 4.18 -12.23
C LEU A 220 8.39 4.73 -13.60
N LEU A 221 7.75 5.90 -13.64
CA LEU A 221 7.37 6.58 -14.88
C LEU A 221 8.60 7.01 -15.71
N LEU A 222 9.66 7.47 -15.05
CA LEU A 222 10.92 7.80 -15.72
C LEU A 222 11.60 6.54 -16.31
N VAL A 223 11.52 5.39 -15.63
CA VAL A 223 11.97 4.10 -16.17
C VAL A 223 11.11 3.68 -17.36
N ALA A 224 9.79 3.79 -17.25
CA ALA A 224 8.83 3.42 -18.30
C ALA A 224 9.05 4.24 -19.59
N THR A 225 9.34 5.53 -19.45
CA THR A 225 9.61 6.46 -20.57
C THR A 225 11.05 6.36 -21.11
N GLY A 226 11.90 5.51 -20.52
CA GLY A 226 13.30 5.33 -20.94
C GLY A 226 14.25 6.45 -20.50
N ARG A 227 13.78 7.43 -19.72
CA ARG A 227 14.62 8.49 -19.12
C ARG A 227 15.51 7.98 -17.99
N ARG A 228 15.17 6.82 -17.41
CA ARG A 228 15.99 6.05 -16.47
C ARG A 228 16.11 4.61 -16.95
N THR A 229 17.22 3.97 -16.63
CA THR A 229 17.41 2.54 -16.86
C THR A 229 16.55 1.73 -15.90
N PRO A 230 16.03 0.57 -16.33
CA PRO A 230 15.43 -0.40 -15.41
C PRO A 230 16.41 -0.77 -14.28
N PRO A 231 15.89 -1.16 -13.10
CA PRO A 231 16.73 -1.56 -11.98
C PRO A 231 17.49 -2.84 -12.34
N GLU A 232 18.81 -2.77 -12.20
CA GLU A 232 19.74 -3.89 -12.36
C GLU A 232 20.53 -4.06 -11.07
N ALA A 233 20.92 -5.29 -10.75
CA ALA A 233 21.68 -5.60 -9.54
C ALA A 233 23.01 -4.81 -9.53
N ASP A 234 23.33 -4.19 -8.39
CA ASP A 234 24.57 -3.42 -8.26
C ASP A 234 25.78 -4.36 -8.23
N VAL A 235 26.56 -4.37 -9.30
CA VAL A 235 27.71 -5.27 -9.52
C VAL A 235 28.84 -5.02 -8.50
N ALA A 236 28.91 -3.81 -7.94
CA ALA A 236 29.98 -3.39 -7.03
C ALA A 236 29.99 -4.12 -5.67
N ALA A 237 28.93 -4.83 -5.30
CA ALA A 237 28.85 -5.54 -4.01
C ALA A 237 29.46 -6.96 -4.02
N HIS A 238 29.95 -7.44 -5.17
CA HIS A 238 30.42 -8.84 -5.34
C HIS A 238 31.85 -8.98 -5.87
N GLU A 239 32.67 -7.92 -5.90
CA GLU A 239 34.09 -8.12 -6.20
C GLU A 239 34.76 -8.91 -5.06
N PRO A 240 35.24 -10.15 -5.30
CA PRO A 240 36.07 -10.83 -4.32
C PRO A 240 37.32 -9.99 -4.13
N ALA A 241 37.74 -9.78 -2.87
CA ALA A 241 38.97 -9.08 -2.56
C ALA A 241 40.12 -9.65 -3.43
N PRO A 242 40.97 -8.79 -4.03
CA PRO A 242 42.04 -9.26 -4.91
C PRO A 242 42.90 -10.25 -4.12
N THR A 243 43.03 -11.46 -4.65
CA THR A 243 43.90 -12.48 -4.08
C THR A 243 45.31 -11.89 -4.00
N PRO A 244 46.01 -11.97 -2.85
CA PRO A 244 47.37 -11.48 -2.77
C PRO A 244 48.21 -12.29 -3.76
N HIS A 245 48.67 -11.63 -4.82
CA HIS A 245 49.64 -12.22 -5.73
C HIS A 245 50.84 -12.63 -4.89
N ALA A 246 51.07 -13.94 -4.79
CA ALA A 246 52.28 -14.48 -4.18
C ALA A 246 53.47 -13.85 -4.92
N ALA A 247 54.16 -12.96 -4.22
CA ALA A 247 55.39 -12.35 -4.70
C ALA A 247 56.36 -13.49 -5.01
N ALA A 248 56.80 -13.52 -6.26
CA ALA A 248 57.93 -14.32 -6.70
C ALA A 248 59.13 -14.05 -5.78
N GLY A 249 59.49 -15.05 -4.99
CA GLY A 249 60.73 -15.09 -4.22
C GLY A 249 61.68 -16.07 -4.88
N SER A 250 62.52 -15.56 -5.78
CA SER A 250 63.74 -16.24 -6.19
C SER A 250 64.75 -16.20 -5.05
N ARG A 251 65.22 -17.38 -4.62
CA ARG A 251 66.61 -17.71 -4.25
C ARG A 251 66.71 -19.17 -3.84
#